data_AF-A0A9P6YSF7-F1
#
_entry.id   AF-A0A9P6YSF7-F1
#
_cell.length_a   1.000
_cell.length_b   1.000
_cell.length_c   1.000
_cell.angle_alpha   90.00
_cell.angle_beta   90.00
_cell.angle_gamma   90.00
#
_symmetry.space_group_name_H-M   'P 1'
#
loop_
_entity.id
_entity.type
_entity.pdbx_description
1 polymer ?
#
loop_
_entity_poly.entity_id
_entity_poly.type
_entity_poly.pdbx_seq_one_letter_code
_entity_poly.pdbx_strand_id
1 'polypeptide(L)'
;MDRVAELINQQKHDELFQYCQQLEFQSVVDANVDMSTVYPIYLASCLLKDDIQSARYIRKRIKSQGLHTTEIDAIWSVIVAYIQKSYSNMYSCIDNYSWSDLMQVLVGRIKENMRNQMLILIPNVYTSIELNQAAEFFGLQENELLPELMNRGWKYDANTKILCPMKPGSFNSSLTNDYQISKLADIVIQLEKF
;
A
#
# COMPACT_ATOMS: atom_id res chain seq x y z
N MET A 1 -0.09 -21.19 13.02
CA MET A 1 -1.10 -20.23 12.52
C MET A 1 -1.38 -19.13 13.53
N ASP A 2 -1.37 -19.42 14.84
CA ASP A 2 -1.64 -18.44 15.92
C ASP A 2 -0.75 -17.19 15.90
N ARG A 3 0.56 -17.36 15.65
CA ARG A 3 1.50 -16.23 15.57
C ARG A 3 1.27 -15.34 14.34
N VAL A 4 0.72 -15.87 13.24
CA VAL A 4 0.32 -15.06 12.08
C VAL A 4 -0.86 -14.17 12.45
N ALA A 5 -1.86 -14.74 13.15
CA ALA A 5 -3.01 -13.97 13.62
C ALA A 5 -2.60 -12.87 14.63
N GLU A 6 -1.66 -13.15 15.53
CA GLU A 6 -1.11 -12.14 16.45
C GLU A 6 -0.35 -11.02 15.72
N LEU A 7 0.51 -11.36 14.76
CA LEU A 7 1.27 -10.37 13.97
C LEU A 7 0.36 -9.54 13.08
N ILE A 8 -0.70 -10.15 12.54
CA ILE A 8 -1.78 -9.42 11.90
C ILE A 8 -2.35 -8.45 12.94
N ASN A 9 -2.85 -8.88 14.09
CA ASN A 9 -3.44 -7.96 15.07
C ASN A 9 -2.51 -6.81 15.53
N GLN A 10 -1.20 -7.03 15.58
CA GLN A 10 -0.22 -6.02 16.01
C GLN A 10 0.22 -5.01 14.92
N GLN A 11 -0.27 -5.12 13.67
CA GLN A 11 0.08 -4.22 12.55
C GLN A 11 1.58 -4.17 12.20
N LYS A 12 2.36 -5.18 12.61
CA LYS A 12 3.79 -5.24 12.31
C LYS A 12 4.04 -5.93 10.97
N HIS A 13 3.94 -5.15 9.90
CA HIS A 13 4.03 -5.65 8.52
C HIS A 13 5.41 -6.26 8.18
N ASP A 14 6.50 -5.69 8.70
CA ASP A 14 7.85 -6.21 8.48
C ASP A 14 8.10 -7.55 9.19
N GLU A 15 7.62 -7.69 10.42
CA GLU A 15 7.74 -8.94 11.18
C GLU A 15 6.88 -10.04 10.54
N LEU A 16 5.70 -9.70 10.02
CA LEU A 16 4.84 -10.63 9.29
C LEU A 16 5.53 -11.16 8.02
N PHE A 17 6.13 -10.27 7.22
CA PHE A 17 6.88 -10.67 6.02
C PHE A 17 8.04 -11.62 6.37
N GLN A 18 8.84 -11.27 7.39
CA GLN A 18 9.96 -12.10 7.86
C GLN A 18 9.47 -13.47 8.36
N TYR A 19 8.34 -13.50 9.08
CA TYR A 19 7.77 -14.74 9.57
C TYR A 19 7.24 -15.64 8.44
N CYS A 20 6.58 -15.08 7.43
CA CYS A 20 6.19 -15.81 6.23
C CYS A 20 7.40 -16.39 5.48
N GLN A 21 8.49 -15.64 5.40
CA GLN A 21 9.74 -16.11 4.81
C GLN A 21 10.34 -17.29 5.62
N GLN A 22 10.31 -17.22 6.95
CA GLN A 22 10.75 -18.32 7.82
C GLN A 22 9.90 -19.57 7.64
N LEU A 23 8.56 -19.42 7.54
CA LEU A 23 7.66 -20.54 7.27
C LEU A 23 7.96 -21.21 5.93
N GLU A 24 8.31 -20.42 4.91
CA GLU A 24 8.71 -20.96 3.61
C GLU A 24 10.05 -21.71 3.67
N PHE A 25 11.01 -21.28 4.49
CA PHE A 25 12.22 -22.06 4.71
C PHE A 25 11.93 -23.35 5.48
N GLN A 26 11.05 -23.29 6.48
CA GLN A 26 10.67 -24.47 7.26
C GLN A 26 9.90 -25.49 6.42
N SER A 27 9.06 -25.06 5.47
CA SER A 27 8.33 -25.99 4.61
C SER A 27 9.22 -26.83 3.68
N VAL A 28 10.45 -26.37 3.42
CA VAL A 28 11.45 -27.15 2.66
C VAL A 28 12.03 -28.28 3.52
N VAL A 29 12.07 -28.09 4.84
CA VAL A 29 12.62 -29.06 5.80
C VAL A 29 11.53 -30.00 6.31
N ASP A 30 10.36 -29.47 6.65
CA ASP A 30 9.22 -30.19 7.22
C ASP A 30 7.96 -30.01 6.35
N ALA A 31 7.37 -31.12 5.88
CA ALA A 31 6.21 -31.12 4.97
C ALA A 31 4.87 -30.75 5.64
N ASN A 32 4.86 -30.32 6.90
CA ASN A 32 3.64 -30.13 7.70
C ASN A 32 3.07 -28.70 7.61
N VAL A 33 3.57 -27.87 6.69
CA VAL A 33 3.12 -26.48 6.50
C VAL A 33 2.35 -26.38 5.18
N ASP A 34 1.07 -26.05 5.26
CA ASP A 34 0.21 -25.84 4.09
C ASP A 34 0.55 -24.54 3.37
N MET A 35 1.48 -24.62 2.42
CA MET A 35 1.97 -23.47 1.66
C MET A 35 0.90 -22.77 0.83
N SER A 36 -0.19 -23.47 0.49
CA SER A 36 -1.37 -22.87 -0.18
C SER A 36 -2.01 -21.75 0.63
N THR A 37 -1.92 -21.79 1.97
CA THR A 37 -2.47 -20.76 2.87
C THR A 37 -1.46 -19.67 3.20
N VAL A 38 -0.17 -20.02 3.23
CA VAL A 38 0.92 -19.09 3.57
C VAL A 38 1.23 -18.14 2.40
N TYR A 39 1.22 -18.63 1.16
CA TYR A 39 1.54 -17.81 -0.02
C TYR A 39 0.60 -16.63 -0.25
N PRO A 40 -0.73 -16.77 -0.13
CA PRO A 40 -1.66 -15.64 -0.13
C PRO A 40 -1.25 -14.55 0.87
N ILE A 41 -1.03 -14.95 2.13
CA ILE A 41 -0.69 -14.04 3.23
C ILE A 41 0.64 -13.33 2.96
N TYR A 42 1.61 -14.08 2.44
CA TYR A 42 2.91 -13.55 2.08
C TYR A 42 2.80 -12.49 0.98
N LEU A 43 2.04 -12.75 -0.08
CA LEU A 43 1.79 -11.77 -1.15
C LEU A 43 1.06 -10.52 -0.63
N ALA A 44 0.06 -10.68 0.23
CA ALA A 44 -0.63 -9.55 0.87
C ALA A 44 0.32 -8.69 1.72
N SER A 45 1.27 -9.33 2.43
CA SER A 45 2.29 -8.63 3.21
C SER A 45 3.24 -7.79 2.36
N CYS A 46 3.62 -8.29 1.17
CA CYS A 46 4.43 -7.53 0.21
C CYS A 46 3.72 -6.26 -0.25
N LEU A 47 2.41 -6.35 -0.51
CA LEU A 47 1.61 -5.22 -0.92
C LEU A 47 1.54 -4.15 0.19
N LEU A 48 1.41 -4.56 1.45
CA LEU A 48 1.41 -3.64 2.60
C LEU A 48 2.76 -2.93 2.79
N LYS A 49 3.87 -3.61 2.48
CA LYS A 49 5.23 -3.03 2.51
C LYS A 49 5.57 -2.18 1.28
N ASP A 50 4.71 -2.19 0.26
CA ASP A 50 4.96 -1.60 -1.06
C ASP A 50 6.18 -2.23 -1.80
N ASP A 51 6.53 -3.47 -1.48
CA ASP A 51 7.60 -4.21 -2.17
C ASP A 51 7.05 -5.08 -3.30
N ILE A 52 6.79 -4.41 -4.42
CA ILE A 52 6.25 -5.03 -5.64
C ILE A 52 7.25 -6.04 -6.23
N GLN A 53 8.55 -5.81 -6.12
CA GLN A 53 9.53 -6.71 -6.76
C GLN A 53 9.58 -8.05 -6.04
N SER A 54 9.58 -8.04 -4.70
CA SER A 54 9.50 -9.27 -3.91
C SER A 54 8.24 -10.07 -4.25
N ALA A 55 7.08 -9.40 -4.38
CA ALA A 55 5.84 -10.07 -4.82
C ALA A 55 5.97 -10.78 -6.18
N ARG A 56 6.67 -10.17 -7.15
CA ARG A 56 6.91 -10.78 -8.48
C ARG A 56 7.81 -12.02 -8.39
N TYR A 57 8.85 -11.99 -7.55
CA TYR A 57 9.71 -13.14 -7.34
C TYR A 57 8.97 -14.29 -6.66
N ILE A 58 8.16 -14.00 -5.64
CA ILE A 58 7.31 -15.00 -4.98
C ILE A 58 6.36 -15.64 -5.99
N ARG A 59 5.70 -14.85 -6.86
CA ARG A 59 4.81 -15.39 -7.89
C ARG A 59 5.53 -16.33 -8.87
N LYS A 60 6.77 -16.01 -9.26
CA LYS A 60 7.58 -16.89 -10.11
C LYS A 60 7.88 -18.21 -9.40
N ARG A 61 8.19 -18.18 -8.11
CA ARG A 61 8.45 -19.37 -7.29
C ARG A 61 7.20 -20.25 -7.16
N ILE A 62 6.05 -19.65 -6.87
CA ILE A 62 4.76 -20.37 -6.80
C ILE A 62 4.48 -21.09 -8.12
N LYS A 63 4.66 -20.40 -9.26
CA LYS A 63 4.51 -21.02 -10.59
C LYS A 63 5.47 -22.18 -10.82
N SER A 64 6.71 -22.07 -10.37
CA SER A 64 7.68 -23.18 -10.50
C SER A 64 7.35 -24.39 -9.63
N GLN A 65 6.66 -24.19 -8.51
CA GLN A 65 6.20 -25.25 -7.62
C GLN A 65 4.87 -25.88 -8.09
N GLY A 66 4.22 -25.32 -9.12
CA GLY A 66 2.93 -25.82 -9.63
C GLY A 66 1.74 -25.60 -8.69
N LEU A 67 1.87 -24.72 -7.69
CA LEU A 67 0.80 -24.43 -6.74
C LEU A 67 -0.20 -23.44 -7.35
N HIS A 68 -1.43 -23.90 -7.53
CA HIS A 68 -2.54 -23.09 -8.03
C HIS A 68 -3.70 -23.15 -7.04
N THR A 69 -3.95 -22.02 -6.39
CA THR A 69 -5.08 -21.83 -5.47
C THR A 69 -5.80 -20.57 -5.89
N THR A 70 -7.14 -20.59 -5.84
CA THR A 70 -7.97 -19.46 -6.26
C THR A 70 -7.65 -18.19 -5.46
N GLU A 71 -7.30 -18.32 -4.18
CA GLU A 71 -6.87 -17.20 -3.32
C GLU A 71 -5.58 -16.53 -3.82
N ILE A 72 -4.59 -17.33 -4.23
CA ILE A 72 -3.30 -16.82 -4.73
C ILE A 72 -3.52 -16.04 -6.02
N ASP A 73 -4.35 -16.56 -6.92
CA ASP A 73 -4.64 -15.91 -8.19
C ASP A 73 -5.45 -14.64 -8.00
N ALA A 74 -6.40 -14.63 -7.05
CA ALA A 74 -7.16 -13.45 -6.67
C ALA A 74 -6.23 -12.34 -6.12
N ILE A 75 -5.34 -12.63 -5.17
CA ILE A 75 -4.40 -11.62 -4.62
C ILE A 75 -3.43 -11.14 -5.70
N TRP A 76 -2.99 -12.05 -6.56
CA TRP A 76 -2.15 -11.66 -7.68
C TRP A 76 -2.86 -10.69 -8.61
N SER A 77 -4.16 -10.87 -8.88
CA SER A 77 -4.94 -9.92 -9.67
C SER A 77 -5.01 -8.53 -9.02
N VAL A 78 -5.14 -8.47 -7.70
CA VAL A 78 -5.10 -7.22 -6.92
C VAL A 78 -3.74 -6.53 -7.04
N ILE A 79 -2.65 -7.29 -6.93
CA ILE A 79 -1.28 -6.78 -7.10
C ILE A 79 -1.07 -6.27 -8.54
N VAL A 80 -1.59 -6.96 -9.55
CA VAL A 80 -1.49 -6.51 -10.95
C VAL A 80 -2.26 -5.20 -11.15
N ALA A 81 -3.48 -5.08 -10.60
CA ALA A 81 -4.26 -3.85 -10.65
C ALA A 81 -3.54 -2.68 -9.96
N TYR A 82 -2.89 -2.96 -8.82
CA TYR A 82 -2.04 -2.00 -8.10
C TYR A 82 -0.85 -1.52 -8.97
N ILE A 83 -0.13 -2.44 -9.61
CA ILE A 83 0.99 -2.11 -10.51
C ILE A 83 0.52 -1.27 -11.70
N GLN A 84 -0.65 -1.58 -12.26
CA GLN A 84 -1.26 -0.82 -13.36
C GLN A 84 -1.85 0.52 -12.92
N LYS A 85 -1.85 0.82 -11.62
CA LYS A 85 -2.49 1.99 -11.00
C LYS A 85 -3.99 2.08 -11.30
N SER A 86 -4.63 0.94 -11.53
CA SER A 86 -6.07 0.86 -11.75
C SER A 86 -6.77 0.55 -10.43
N TYR A 87 -7.04 1.59 -9.64
CA TYR A 87 -7.57 1.45 -8.29
C TYR A 87 -9.02 0.94 -8.26
N SER A 88 -9.87 1.38 -9.21
CA SER A 88 -11.23 0.86 -9.36
C SER A 88 -11.25 -0.67 -9.57
N ASN A 89 -10.38 -1.18 -10.44
CA ASN A 89 -10.23 -2.62 -10.64
C ASN A 89 -9.68 -3.32 -9.40
N MET A 90 -8.74 -2.70 -8.68
CA MET A 90 -8.21 -3.24 -7.43
C MET A 90 -9.32 -3.47 -6.38
N TYR A 91 -10.15 -2.46 -6.13
CA TYR A 91 -11.26 -2.59 -5.18
C TYR A 91 -12.29 -3.63 -5.64
N SER A 92 -12.63 -3.63 -6.93
CA SER A 92 -13.54 -4.62 -7.51
C SER A 92 -13.02 -6.07 -7.36
N CYS A 93 -11.73 -6.30 -7.63
CA CYS A 93 -11.10 -7.61 -7.43
C CYS A 93 -11.15 -8.06 -5.96
N ILE A 94 -11.05 -7.13 -5.02
CA ILE A 94 -11.15 -7.42 -3.59
C ILE A 94 -12.59 -7.81 -3.21
N ASP A 95 -13.58 -7.05 -3.66
CA ASP A 95 -14.98 -7.24 -3.28
C ASP A 95 -15.62 -8.48 -3.91
N ASN A 96 -15.16 -8.86 -5.11
CA ASN A 96 -15.68 -10.01 -5.83
C ASN A 96 -15.24 -11.37 -5.26
N TYR A 97 -14.22 -11.40 -4.39
CA TYR A 97 -13.65 -12.64 -3.89
C TYR A 97 -13.99 -12.88 -2.41
N SER A 98 -14.39 -14.11 -2.08
CA SER A 98 -14.64 -14.54 -0.69
C SER A 98 -13.34 -15.02 -0.04
N TRP A 99 -12.70 -14.15 0.74
CA TRP A 99 -11.42 -14.39 1.42
C TRP A 99 -11.56 -15.27 2.67
N SER A 100 -10.52 -16.04 3.01
CA SER A 100 -10.36 -16.66 4.34
C SER A 100 -10.28 -15.61 5.47
N ASP A 101 -10.67 -15.98 6.70
CA ASP A 101 -10.76 -15.08 7.86
C ASP A 101 -9.49 -14.24 8.10
N LEU A 102 -8.30 -14.85 8.01
CA LEU A 102 -7.03 -14.13 8.18
C LEU A 102 -6.76 -13.15 7.03
N MET A 103 -7.14 -13.55 5.82
CA MET A 103 -6.96 -12.75 4.62
C MET A 103 -7.94 -11.57 4.58
N GLN A 104 -9.16 -11.75 5.09
CA GLN A 104 -10.15 -10.68 5.15
C GLN A 104 -9.66 -9.48 5.99
N VAL A 105 -8.99 -9.75 7.12
CA VAL A 105 -8.36 -8.70 7.95
C VAL A 105 -7.24 -7.99 7.19
N LEU A 106 -6.38 -8.73 6.48
CA LEU A 106 -5.28 -8.16 5.71
C LEU A 106 -5.77 -7.30 4.54
N VAL A 107 -6.77 -7.79 3.82
CA VAL A 107 -7.36 -7.12 2.67
C VAL A 107 -8.09 -5.83 3.07
N GLY A 108 -8.79 -5.84 4.21
CA GLY A 108 -9.36 -4.61 4.78
C GLY A 108 -8.29 -3.56 5.05
N ARG A 109 -7.15 -3.96 5.61
CA ARG A 109 -6.02 -3.05 5.86
C ARG A 109 -5.35 -2.55 4.60
N ILE A 110 -5.24 -3.40 3.58
CA ILE A 110 -4.76 -2.98 2.25
C ILE A 110 -5.65 -1.85 1.73
N LYS A 111 -6.98 -2.00 1.81
CA LYS A 111 -7.93 -0.94 1.39
C LYS A 111 -7.72 0.35 2.17
N GLU A 112 -7.62 0.28 3.49
CA GLU A 112 -7.40 1.46 4.34
C GLU A 112 -6.08 2.15 4.04
N ASN A 113 -4.98 1.40 3.91
CA ASN A 113 -3.67 1.95 3.58
C ASN A 113 -3.71 2.65 2.22
N MET A 114 -4.32 2.01 1.21
CA MET A 114 -4.49 2.62 -0.12
C MET A 114 -5.30 3.92 -0.07
N ARG A 115 -6.41 3.95 0.67
CA ARG A 115 -7.20 5.18 0.85
C ARG A 115 -6.38 6.28 1.52
N ASN A 116 -5.64 5.94 2.56
CA ASN A 116 -4.76 6.89 3.26
C ASN A 116 -3.66 7.43 2.34
N GLN A 117 -3.05 6.58 1.50
CA GLN A 117 -2.08 7.01 0.49
C GLN A 117 -2.72 7.96 -0.53
N MET A 118 -3.93 7.66 -1.02
CA MET A 118 -4.66 8.54 -1.94
C MET A 118 -4.98 9.90 -1.33
N LEU A 119 -5.35 9.94 -0.06
CA LEU A 119 -5.60 11.18 0.68
C LEU A 119 -4.37 12.09 0.75
N ILE A 120 -3.16 11.50 0.76
CA ILE A 120 -1.91 12.24 0.73
C ILE A 120 -1.52 12.61 -0.71
N LEU A 121 -1.73 11.70 -1.67
CA LEU A 121 -1.28 11.86 -3.05
C LEU A 121 -2.12 12.89 -3.82
N ILE A 122 -3.44 12.81 -3.73
CA ILE A 122 -4.36 13.63 -4.54
C ILE A 122 -4.14 15.14 -4.31
N PRO A 123 -4.04 15.65 -3.07
CA PRO A 123 -3.74 17.07 -2.83
C PRO A 123 -2.39 17.56 -3.36
N ASN A 124 -1.43 16.65 -3.51
CA ASN A 124 -0.10 16.98 -4.02
C ASN A 124 -0.07 17.06 -5.55
N VAL A 125 -0.88 16.24 -6.22
CA VAL A 125 -0.88 16.09 -7.68
C VAL A 125 -1.94 16.98 -8.34
N TYR A 126 -3.11 17.13 -7.71
CA TYR A 126 -4.26 17.82 -8.30
C TYR A 126 -4.60 19.09 -7.53
N THR A 127 -4.81 20.19 -8.25
CA THR A 127 -5.41 21.42 -7.72
C THR A 127 -6.93 21.36 -7.71
N SER A 128 -7.49 20.62 -8.66
CA SER A 128 -8.92 20.41 -8.88
C SER A 128 -9.11 19.03 -9.53
N ILE A 129 -10.06 18.24 -9.04
CA ILE A 129 -10.36 16.89 -9.53
C ILE A 129 -11.87 16.72 -9.68
N GLU A 130 -12.31 15.98 -10.69
CA GLU A 130 -13.73 15.63 -10.85
C GLU A 130 -14.17 14.63 -9.78
N LEU A 131 -15.43 14.73 -9.33
CA LEU A 131 -15.98 13.82 -8.33
C LEU A 131 -15.93 12.35 -8.76
N ASN A 132 -16.23 12.06 -10.04
CA ASN A 132 -16.22 10.71 -10.59
C ASN A 132 -14.81 10.09 -10.52
N GLN A 133 -13.80 10.86 -10.90
CA GLN A 133 -12.41 10.42 -10.86
C GLN A 133 -11.95 10.18 -9.41
N ALA A 134 -12.33 11.08 -8.48
CA ALA A 134 -12.07 10.88 -7.07
C ALA A 134 -12.72 9.60 -6.53
N ALA A 135 -13.99 9.33 -6.90
CA ALA A 135 -14.69 8.11 -6.53
C ALA A 135 -13.96 6.85 -7.02
N GLU A 136 -13.40 6.86 -8.24
CA GLU A 136 -12.58 5.76 -8.77
C GLU A 136 -11.28 5.54 -7.99
N PHE A 137 -10.62 6.60 -7.51
CA PHE A 137 -9.40 6.49 -6.70
C PHE A 137 -9.66 5.92 -5.30
N PHE A 138 -10.79 6.29 -4.68
CA PHE A 138 -11.15 5.85 -3.34
C PHE A 138 -11.91 4.52 -3.30
N GLY A 139 -12.50 4.11 -4.43
CA GLY A 139 -13.34 2.91 -4.52
C GLY A 139 -14.61 3.04 -3.67
N LEU A 140 -15.14 4.25 -3.57
CA LEU A 140 -16.34 4.59 -2.79
C LEU A 140 -17.37 5.23 -3.70
N GLN A 141 -18.64 5.10 -3.34
CA GLN A 141 -19.70 5.84 -4.01
C GLN A 141 -19.62 7.33 -3.65
N GLU A 142 -20.07 8.18 -4.57
CA GLU A 142 -20.07 9.64 -4.41
C GLU A 142 -20.75 10.11 -3.12
N ASN A 143 -21.82 9.42 -2.72
CA ASN A 143 -22.61 9.74 -1.53
C ASN A 143 -21.83 9.58 -0.22
N GLU A 144 -20.93 8.60 -0.14
CA GLU A 144 -20.11 8.33 1.05
C GLU A 144 -18.84 9.17 1.04
N LEU A 145 -18.31 9.45 -0.16
CA LEU A 145 -17.05 10.17 -0.33
C LEU A 145 -17.16 11.65 0.07
N LEU A 146 -18.25 12.32 -0.35
CA LEU A 146 -18.45 13.76 -0.09
C LEU A 146 -18.37 14.14 1.39
N PRO A 147 -19.11 13.50 2.33
CA PRO A 147 -19.02 13.87 3.74
C PRO A 147 -17.63 13.59 4.31
N GLU A 148 -16.95 12.51 3.92
CA GLU A 148 -15.60 12.20 4.40
C GLU A 148 -14.56 13.24 3.95
N LEU A 149 -14.63 13.70 2.70
CA LEU A 149 -13.71 14.70 2.16
C LEU A 149 -14.01 16.10 2.72
N MET A 150 -15.28 16.46 2.88
CA MET A 150 -15.69 17.72 3.51
C MET A 150 -15.23 17.80 4.96
N ASN A 151 -15.34 16.70 5.72
CA ASN A 151 -14.82 16.62 7.09
C ASN A 151 -13.29 16.83 7.16
N ARG A 152 -12.57 16.52 6.08
CA ARG A 152 -11.12 16.74 5.95
C ARG A 152 -10.76 18.11 5.37
N GLY A 153 -11.74 19.01 5.20
CA GLY A 153 -11.53 20.38 4.74
C GLY A 153 -11.41 20.56 3.23
N TRP A 154 -11.82 19.57 2.43
CA TRP A 154 -11.86 19.70 0.98
C TRP A 154 -13.06 20.56 0.58
N LYS A 155 -12.92 21.36 -0.49
CA LYS A 155 -14.02 22.18 -1.01
C LYS A 155 -14.68 21.47 -2.18
N TYR A 156 -16.00 21.49 -2.22
CA TYR A 156 -16.79 20.90 -3.29
C TYR A 156 -17.67 21.96 -3.96
N ASP A 157 -17.56 22.08 -5.28
CA ASP A 157 -18.40 22.95 -6.10
C ASP A 157 -19.49 22.13 -6.79
N ALA A 158 -20.73 22.21 -6.28
CA ALA A 158 -21.88 21.43 -6.78
C ALA A 158 -22.25 21.75 -8.24
N ASN A 159 -21.94 22.96 -8.71
CA ASN A 159 -22.26 23.41 -10.07
C ASN A 159 -21.37 22.76 -11.14
N THR A 160 -20.11 22.46 -10.79
CA THR A 160 -19.11 21.91 -11.71
C THR A 160 -18.76 20.46 -11.40
N LYS A 161 -19.22 19.92 -10.26
CA LYS A 161 -18.85 18.61 -9.72
C LYS A 161 -17.34 18.44 -9.52
N ILE A 162 -16.67 19.53 -9.15
CA ILE A 162 -15.22 19.56 -8.93
C ILE A 162 -14.94 19.59 -7.42
N LEU A 163 -13.96 18.80 -7.01
CA LEU A 163 -13.35 18.79 -5.68
C LEU A 163 -12.02 19.53 -5.73
N CYS A 164 -11.82 20.42 -4.77
CA CYS A 164 -10.57 21.15 -4.57
C CYS A 164 -9.92 20.62 -3.27
N PRO A 165 -8.93 19.72 -3.38
CA PRO A 165 -8.24 19.21 -2.21
C PRO A 165 -7.46 20.32 -1.48
N MET A 166 -7.47 20.29 -0.16
CA MET A 166 -6.64 21.20 0.63
C MET A 166 -5.19 20.76 0.55
N LYS A 167 -4.36 21.51 -0.18
CA LYS A 167 -2.93 21.24 -0.29
C LYS A 167 -2.31 21.29 1.12
N PRO A 168 -1.62 20.23 1.59
CA PRO A 168 -0.86 20.33 2.83
C PRO A 168 0.14 21.46 2.65
N GLY A 169 0.18 22.40 3.62
CA GLY A 169 1.04 23.56 3.55
C GLY A 169 2.46 23.13 3.17
N SER A 170 3.00 23.71 2.10
CA SER A 170 4.40 23.57 1.72
C SER A 170 5.24 23.81 2.96
N PHE A 171 5.84 22.75 3.52
CA PHE A 171 6.90 22.92 4.50
C PHE A 171 8.04 23.60 3.77
N ASN A 172 8.09 24.92 3.90
CA ASN A 172 9.19 25.73 3.43
C ASN A 172 10.47 25.15 4.02
N SER A 173 11.35 24.66 3.15
CA SER A 173 12.64 24.05 3.44
C SER A 173 13.68 25.02 4.02
N SER A 174 13.25 26.09 4.67
CA SER A 174 14.13 27.08 5.30
C SER A 174 14.93 26.52 6.48
N LEU A 175 14.56 25.34 7.01
CA LEU A 175 15.32 24.65 8.07
C LEU A 175 16.57 23.91 7.55
N THR A 176 16.68 23.66 6.25
CA THR A 176 17.80 22.90 5.66
C THR A 176 19.04 23.75 5.37
N ASN A 177 18.94 25.08 5.51
CA ASN A 177 20.00 25.99 5.11
C ASN A 177 21.19 25.97 6.09
N ASP A 178 20.95 25.88 7.40
CA ASP A 178 22.03 25.96 8.40
C ASP A 178 23.00 24.77 8.35
N TYR A 179 22.47 23.55 8.14
CA TYR A 179 23.29 22.35 7.97
C TYR A 179 24.08 22.35 6.65
N GLN A 180 23.52 22.93 5.59
CA GLN A 180 24.21 23.10 4.32
C GLN A 180 25.33 24.15 4.42
N ILE A 181 25.09 25.24 5.16
CA ILE A 181 26.08 26.29 5.44
C ILE A 181 27.23 25.74 6.29
N SER A 182 26.94 24.98 7.35
CA SER A 182 28.00 24.36 8.17
C SER A 182 28.86 23.41 7.35
N LYS A 183 28.25 22.59 6.49
CA LYS A 183 28.97 21.67 5.61
C LYS A 183 29.83 22.39 4.56
N LEU A 184 29.36 23.52 4.03
CA LEU A 184 30.16 24.37 3.13
C LEU A 184 31.34 25.01 3.85
N ALA A 185 31.14 25.49 5.09
CA ALA A 185 32.22 26.01 5.92
C ALA A 185 33.29 24.94 6.19
N ASP A 186 32.89 23.71 6.51
CA ASP A 186 33.81 22.59 6.71
C ASP A 186 34.60 22.25 5.44
N ILE A 187 33.97 22.29 4.27
CA ILE A 187 34.64 22.07 2.98
C ILE A 187 35.66 23.17 2.69
N VAL A 188 35.33 24.44 2.95
CA VAL A 188 36.27 25.57 2.76
C VAL A 188 37.47 25.45 3.70
N ILE A 189 37.26 25.11 4.97
CA ILE A 189 38.33 24.89 5.95
C ILE A 189 39.25 23.72 5.52
N GLN A 190 38.70 22.69 4.89
CA GLN A 190 39.51 21.56 4.38
C GLN A 190 40.37 21.97 3.18
N LEU A 191 39.88 22.86 2.32
CA LEU A 191 40.62 23.31 1.14
C LEU A 191 41.71 24.32 1.48
N GLU A 192 41.54 25.14 2.52
CA GLU A 192 42.54 26.13 2.97
C GLU A 192 43.80 25.48 3.59
N LYS A 193 43.73 24.21 3.97
CA LYS A 193 44.85 23.47 4.57
C LYS A 193 45.82 22.85 3.55
N PHE A 194 45.59 23.03 2.26
CA PHE A 194 46.47 22.64 1.15
C PHE A 194 47.06 23.88 0.47
#